data_AF-A0AAD9KJ94-F1
#
_entry.id   AF-A0AAD9KJ94-F1
#
_cell.length_a   1.000
_cell.length_b   1.000
_cell.length_c   1.000
_cell.angle_alpha   90.00
_cell.angle_beta   90.00
_cell.angle_gamma   90.00
#
_symmetry.space_group_name_H-M   'P 1'
#
loop_
_entity.id
_entity.type
_entity.pdbx_description
1 polymer ?
#
loop_
_entity_poly.entity_id
_entity_poly.type
_entity_poly.pdbx_seq_one_letter_code
_entity_poly.pdbx_strand_id
1 'polypeptide(L)'
;MYLSSVLLLPLPPCYHGNVVISEVPAVATLKKEPKTFAFDHCFWSMEDSNVKFANQEIVFNCLGKDILERAFEGYNACILAYGQTGSGKSYSMMGTNEQKGIIPRLCDALFDQIKEKEANDLGFKVEVSYMEIYNEKVRDLLDPKGRHNLRVREHNILGPYVDDLSTLAVSAFQDINTLMSEGNKSRTVAATNMNSESSRSHAVFSIIVTQTLSDLQTGVS
;
A
#
# COMPACT_ATOMS: atom_id res chain seq x y z
N MET A 1 -6.19 -15.90 4.76
CA MET A 1 -6.03 -14.46 4.51
C MET A 1 -5.19 -13.92 5.65
N TYR A 2 -3.88 -13.76 5.45
CA TYR A 2 -2.99 -13.18 6.46
C TYR A 2 -3.17 -11.67 6.42
N LEU A 3 -3.92 -11.13 7.38
CA LEU A 3 -4.14 -9.70 7.52
C LEU A 3 -3.05 -9.13 8.44
N SER A 4 -1.88 -8.79 7.88
CA SER A 4 -0.89 -8.01 8.63
C SER A 4 -1.44 -6.58 8.78
N SER A 5 -2.06 -6.32 9.92
CA SER A 5 -2.62 -5.03 10.28
C SER A 5 -1.47 -4.11 10.71
N VAL A 6 -0.87 -3.38 9.77
CA VAL A 6 0.21 -2.44 10.08
C VAL A 6 -0.38 -1.13 10.59
N LEU A 7 -0.32 -0.92 11.90
CA LEU A 7 -0.62 0.36 12.51
C LEU A 7 0.62 1.27 12.44
N LEU A 8 0.71 2.12 11.41
CA LEU A 8 1.71 3.19 11.34
C LEU A 8 1.20 4.42 12.11
N LEU A 9 1.47 4.45 13.41
CA LEU A 9 1.43 5.67 14.20
C LEU A 9 2.87 6.23 14.34
N PRO A 10 3.06 7.56 14.33
CA PRO A 10 4.34 8.15 14.67
C PRO A 10 4.58 7.94 16.17
N LEU A 11 5.35 6.91 16.57
CA LEU A 11 5.48 6.50 17.96
C LEU A 11 6.88 5.96 18.31
N PRO A 12 7.29 6.05 19.60
CA PRO A 12 8.66 5.86 20.09
C PRO A 12 9.11 4.39 20.03
N PRO A 13 10.39 4.11 20.36
CA PRO A 13 11.34 3.39 19.52
C PRO A 13 11.05 1.92 19.22
N CYS A 14 11.66 1.45 18.13
CA CYS A 14 11.65 0.08 17.64
C CYS A 14 12.17 -0.93 18.69
N TYR A 15 11.28 -1.82 19.15
CA TYR A 15 11.59 -3.06 19.87
C TYR A 15 10.56 -4.12 19.43
N HIS A 16 10.92 -5.41 19.56
CA HIS A 16 9.91 -6.40 19.95
C HIS A 16 9.60 -6.09 21.42
N GLY A 17 8.54 -5.33 21.69
CA GLY A 17 8.19 -4.95 23.05
C GLY A 17 7.40 -3.66 23.20
N ASN A 18 6.99 -3.44 24.43
CA ASN A 18 6.11 -2.38 24.92
C ASN A 18 6.56 -0.94 24.53
N VAL A 19 5.74 -0.23 23.76
CA VAL A 19 5.76 1.22 23.50
C VAL A 19 5.00 1.99 24.57
N VAL A 20 5.64 2.96 25.20
CA VAL A 20 4.99 3.89 26.12
C VAL A 20 4.63 5.17 25.35
N ILE A 21 3.34 5.50 25.26
CA ILE A 21 2.86 6.77 24.69
C ILE A 21 2.68 7.77 25.83
N SER A 22 3.54 8.79 25.88
CA SER A 22 3.36 9.96 26.75
C SER A 22 2.86 11.15 25.92
N GLU A 23 1.73 11.73 26.31
CA GLU A 23 1.22 12.96 25.71
C GLU A 23 2.22 14.12 25.94
N VAL A 24 2.52 14.89 24.88
CA VAL A 24 3.26 16.14 25.00
C VAL A 24 2.32 17.16 25.65
N PRO A 25 2.63 17.77 26.80
CA PRO A 25 1.65 18.53 27.55
C PRO A 25 1.39 19.89 26.89
N ALA A 26 0.22 20.04 26.28
CA ALA A 26 -0.36 21.36 25.98
C ALA A 26 -1.10 21.85 27.23
N VAL A 27 -0.40 22.65 28.05
CA VAL A 27 -0.91 23.41 29.19
C VAL A 27 -1.45 22.59 30.37
N ALA A 28 -1.07 23.03 31.58
CA ALA A 28 -1.27 22.36 32.87
C ALA A 28 -2.69 21.84 33.11
N THR A 29 -2.93 20.56 32.81
CA THR A 29 -4.06 19.80 33.34
C THR A 29 -3.61 18.36 33.62
N LEU A 30 -3.85 17.91 34.86
CA LEU A 30 -3.73 16.55 35.41
C LEU A 30 -2.81 15.58 34.63
N LYS A 31 -1.59 15.36 35.13
CA LYS A 31 -0.67 14.31 34.65
C LYS A 31 -1.36 12.94 34.71
N LYS A 32 -1.99 12.51 33.62
CA LYS A 32 -2.38 11.12 33.42
C LYS A 32 -1.11 10.31 33.26
N GLU A 33 -1.07 9.14 33.90
CA GLU A 33 0.01 8.20 33.67
C GLU A 33 0.03 7.78 32.19
N PRO A 34 1.23 7.72 31.58
CA PRO A 34 1.36 7.34 30.18
C PRO A 34 0.87 5.91 29.98
N LYS A 35 0.20 5.66 28.86
CA LYS A 35 -0.33 4.33 28.52
C LYS A 35 0.69 3.57 27.68
N THR A 36 0.84 2.30 27.97
CA THR A 36 1.77 1.40 27.28
C THR A 36 1.01 0.45 26.36
N PHE A 37 1.51 0.27 25.14
CA PHE A 37 0.97 -0.58 24.08
C PHE A 37 2.10 -1.43 23.51
N ALA A 38 1.84 -2.65 23.05
CA ALA A 38 2.85 -3.47 22.36
C ALA A 38 2.38 -3.74 20.93
N PHE A 39 3.32 -3.70 19.99
CA PHE A 39 3.09 -4.00 18.59
C PHE A 39 4.24 -4.88 18.07
N ASP A 40 4.02 -5.56 16.95
CA ASP A 40 5.06 -6.36 16.29
C ASP A 40 6.23 -5.47 15.85
N HIS A 41 5.91 -4.28 15.33
CA HIS A 41 6.88 -3.27 14.91
C HIS A 41 6.43 -1.86 15.32
N CYS A 42 7.40 -1.04 15.72
CA CYS A 42 7.18 0.35 16.14
C CYS A 42 8.22 1.23 15.44
N PHE A 43 7.77 2.16 14.58
CA PHE A 43 8.67 2.99 13.78
C PHE A 43 8.69 4.42 14.31
N TRP A 44 9.87 4.88 14.74
CA TRP A 44 10.07 6.27 15.16
C TRP A 44 10.52 7.13 13.99
N SER A 45 9.63 7.96 13.44
CA SER A 45 9.93 8.79 12.26
C SER A 45 9.72 10.29 12.52
N MET A 46 9.91 10.75 13.76
CA MET A 46 9.65 12.13 14.17
C MET A 46 10.81 13.09 13.87
N GLU A 47 12.05 12.61 13.96
CA GLU A 47 13.23 13.46 13.81
C GLU A 47 14.40 12.69 13.19
N ASP A 48 14.86 13.15 12.02
CA ASP A 48 15.91 12.53 11.22
C ASP A 48 17.28 12.50 11.92
N SER A 49 17.52 13.42 12.88
CA SER A 49 18.76 13.48 13.67
C SER A 49 18.87 12.33 14.68
N ASN A 50 17.76 11.67 14.98
CA ASN A 50 17.70 10.63 15.99
C ASN A 50 18.26 9.31 15.45
N VAL A 51 19.12 8.65 16.23
CA VAL A 51 19.71 7.35 15.87
C VAL A 51 18.66 6.25 15.62
N LYS A 52 17.45 6.44 16.14
CA LYS A 52 16.33 5.49 16.03
C LYS A 52 15.36 5.87 14.90
N PHE A 53 15.72 6.85 14.07
CA PHE A 53 14.88 7.30 12.98
C PHE A 53 14.65 6.17 11.97
N ALA A 54 13.39 5.76 11.84
CA ALA A 54 12.94 4.82 10.83
C ALA A 54 12.55 5.60 9.57
N ASN A 55 13.44 5.57 8.56
CA ASN A 55 13.14 6.11 7.25
C ASN A 55 12.25 5.15 6.44
N GLN A 56 11.82 5.58 5.25
CA GLN A 56 10.96 4.78 4.36
C GLN A 56 11.57 3.44 3.93
N GLU A 57 12.89 3.39 3.82
CA GLU A 57 13.60 2.16 3.47
C GLU A 57 13.55 1.13 4.59
N ILE A 58 13.73 1.56 5.84
CA ILE A 58 13.61 0.70 7.03
C ILE A 58 12.20 0.14 7.12
N VAL A 59 11.17 0.99 6.94
CA VAL A 59 9.77 0.55 6.97
C VAL A 59 9.49 -0.47 5.87
N PHE A 60 9.97 -0.23 4.64
CA PHE A 60 9.82 -1.17 3.53
C PHE A 60 10.56 -2.49 3.78
N ASN A 61 11.79 -2.44 4.27
CA ASN A 61 12.57 -3.64 4.58
C ASN A 61 11.92 -4.51 5.66
N CYS A 62 11.21 -3.89 6.60
CA CYS A 62 10.57 -4.58 7.71
C CYS A 62 9.19 -5.16 7.36
N LEU A 63 8.48 -4.60 6.36
CA LEU A 63 7.09 -4.97 6.06
C LEU A 63 6.88 -5.38 4.59
N GLY A 64 7.44 -4.60 3.68
CA GLY A 64 7.22 -4.75 2.25
C GLY A 64 7.92 -5.98 1.67
N LYS A 65 9.13 -6.31 2.16
CA LYS A 65 9.88 -7.50 1.71
C LYS A 65 9.14 -8.80 1.99
N ASP A 66 8.69 -9.00 3.23
CA ASP A 66 7.96 -10.20 3.64
C ASP A 66 6.66 -10.37 2.83
N ILE A 67 5.98 -9.26 2.55
CA ILE A 67 4.74 -9.26 1.76
C ILE A 67 5.00 -9.59 0.29
N LEU A 68 6.10 -9.08 -0.27
CA LEU A 68 6.52 -9.43 -1.61
C LEU A 68 6.89 -10.92 -1.72
N GLU A 69 7.63 -11.45 -0.75
CA GLU A 69 7.99 -12.86 -0.69
C GLU A 69 6.74 -13.76 -0.64
N ARG A 70 5.78 -13.43 0.25
CA ARG A 70 4.50 -14.14 0.34
C ARG A 70 3.70 -14.08 -0.98
N ALA A 71 3.76 -12.97 -1.71
CA ALA A 71 3.10 -12.86 -3.01
C ALA A 71 3.72 -13.82 -4.05
N PHE A 72 5.05 -13.95 -4.08
CA PHE A 72 5.74 -14.93 -4.96
C PHE A 72 5.54 -16.39 -4.53
N GLU A 73 5.21 -16.64 -3.27
CA GLU A 73 4.78 -17.98 -2.81
C GLU A 73 3.32 -18.30 -3.19
N GLY A 74 2.60 -17.36 -3.82
CA GLY A 74 1.22 -17.54 -4.26
C GLY A 74 0.17 -17.16 -3.21
N TYR A 75 0.56 -16.45 -2.14
CA TYR A 75 -0.39 -15.96 -1.14
C TYR A 75 -0.92 -14.57 -1.45
N ASN A 76 -2.19 -14.35 -1.12
CA ASN A 76 -2.76 -13.00 -1.05
C ASN A 76 -2.24 -12.26 0.18
N ALA A 77 -1.64 -11.10 -0.02
CA ALA A 77 -1.14 -10.22 1.03
C ALA A 77 -1.75 -8.82 0.93
N CYS A 78 -1.88 -8.12 2.06
CA CYS A 78 -2.50 -6.81 2.14
C CYS A 78 -1.81 -5.94 3.20
N ILE A 79 -1.56 -4.67 2.86
CA ILE A 79 -1.11 -3.64 3.78
C ILE A 79 -2.18 -2.56 3.83
N LEU A 80 -2.67 -2.26 5.03
CA LEU A 80 -3.60 -1.17 5.26
C LEU A 80 -2.96 -0.11 6.15
N ALA A 81 -2.89 1.13 5.68
CA ALA A 81 -2.47 2.26 6.51
C ALA A 81 -3.69 2.88 7.22
N TYR A 82 -3.65 2.89 8.56
CA TYR A 82 -4.71 3.43 9.41
C TYR A 82 -4.19 4.53 10.33
N GLY A 83 -5.02 5.54 10.58
CA GLY A 83 -4.69 6.67 11.47
C GLY A 83 -5.48 7.93 11.14
N GLN A 84 -5.39 8.95 12.00
CA GLN A 84 -6.08 10.23 11.79
C GLN A 84 -5.57 10.98 10.54
N THR A 85 -6.31 11.96 10.05
CA THR A 85 -5.84 12.86 8.97
C THR A 85 -4.57 13.57 9.41
N GLY A 86 -3.56 13.61 8.52
CA GLY A 86 -2.25 14.17 8.82
C GLY A 86 -1.28 13.23 9.55
N SER A 87 -1.69 12.01 9.92
CA SER A 87 -0.82 11.06 10.64
C SER A 87 0.24 10.35 9.78
N GLY A 88 0.33 10.66 8.48
CA GLY A 88 1.33 10.08 7.59
C GLY A 88 0.88 8.88 6.74
N LYS A 89 -0.40 8.45 6.74
CA LYS A 89 -0.88 7.30 5.93
C LYS A 89 -0.43 7.33 4.46
N SER A 90 -0.70 8.43 3.76
CA SER A 90 -0.31 8.59 2.35
C SER A 90 1.20 8.68 2.19
N TYR A 91 1.90 9.28 3.16
CA TYR A 91 3.35 9.34 3.17
C TYR A 91 3.98 7.95 3.34
N SER A 92 3.47 7.10 4.23
CA SER A 92 3.99 5.74 4.39
C SER A 92 3.70 4.86 3.18
N MET A 93 2.49 4.91 2.62
CA MET A 93 2.11 4.06 1.49
C MET A 93 2.71 4.53 0.16
N MET A 94 2.54 5.81 -0.19
CA MET A 94 2.99 6.38 -1.47
C MET A 94 4.32 7.11 -1.32
N GLY A 95 4.47 7.92 -0.28
CA GLY A 95 5.65 8.76 -0.06
C GLY A 95 5.65 10.03 -0.90
N THR A 96 6.83 10.63 -1.04
CA THR A 96 7.08 11.73 -1.97
C THR A 96 7.95 11.26 -3.14
N ASN A 97 8.21 12.13 -4.11
CA ASN A 97 9.10 11.80 -5.23
C ASN A 97 10.53 11.50 -4.74
N GLU A 98 10.97 12.19 -3.70
CA GLU A 98 12.29 12.05 -3.08
C GLU A 98 12.31 10.90 -2.07
N GLN A 99 11.21 10.71 -1.34
CA GLN A 99 11.07 9.70 -0.29
C GLN A 99 9.93 8.73 -0.63
N LYS A 100 10.20 7.86 -1.62
CA LYS A 100 9.30 6.77 -2.02
C LYS A 100 8.83 5.95 -0.82
N GLY A 101 7.51 5.73 -0.72
CA GLY A 101 6.88 4.91 0.31
C GLY A 101 6.88 3.41 -0.01
N ILE A 102 6.02 2.66 0.66
CA ILE A 102 5.93 1.19 0.53
C ILE A 102 5.53 0.77 -0.89
N ILE A 103 4.48 1.35 -1.48
CA ILE A 103 3.95 0.95 -2.78
C ILE A 103 5.00 1.09 -3.90
N PRO A 104 5.62 2.27 -4.14
CA PRO A 104 6.62 2.39 -5.21
C PRO A 104 7.84 1.49 -4.96
N ARG A 105 8.30 1.31 -3.71
CA ARG A 105 9.42 0.40 -3.38
C ARG A 105 9.06 -1.06 -3.62
N LEU A 106 7.83 -1.46 -3.33
CA LEU A 106 7.32 -2.81 -3.60
C LEU A 106 7.28 -3.06 -5.10
N CYS A 107 6.80 -2.11 -5.89
CA CYS A 107 6.79 -2.22 -7.35
C CYS A 107 8.21 -2.29 -7.95
N ASP A 108 9.16 -1.47 -7.47
CA ASP A 108 10.57 -1.55 -7.87
C ASP A 108 11.12 -2.96 -7.59
N ALA A 109 11.00 -3.44 -6.34
CA ALA A 109 11.51 -4.75 -5.93
C ALA A 109 10.80 -5.93 -6.61
N LEU A 110 9.50 -5.80 -6.93
CA LEU A 110 8.72 -6.80 -7.65
C LEU A 110 9.32 -7.06 -9.03
N PHE A 111 9.57 -6.01 -9.81
CA PHE A 111 10.12 -6.17 -11.15
C PHE A 111 11.58 -6.61 -11.14
N ASP A 112 12.36 -6.23 -10.12
CA ASP A 112 13.71 -6.74 -9.95
C ASP A 112 13.70 -8.26 -9.69
N GLN A 113 12.81 -8.74 -8.81
CA GLN A 113 12.65 -10.19 -8.58
C GLN A 113 12.08 -10.96 -9.79
N ILE A 114 11.18 -10.35 -10.56
CA ILE A 114 10.68 -10.96 -11.80
C ILE A 114 11.84 -11.18 -12.77
N LYS A 115 12.68 -10.16 -13.02
CA LYS A 115 13.85 -10.28 -13.93
C LYS A 115 14.83 -11.36 -13.47
N GLU A 116 15.03 -11.51 -12.17
CA GLU A 116 15.89 -12.58 -11.62
C GLU A 116 15.28 -13.98 -11.80
N LYS A 117 13.95 -14.10 -11.68
CA LYS A 117 13.23 -15.39 -11.72
C LYS A 117 12.85 -15.84 -13.14
N GLU A 118 12.66 -14.93 -14.09
CA GLU A 118 12.38 -15.22 -15.50
C GLU A 118 13.46 -16.10 -16.15
N ALA A 119 14.67 -16.10 -15.60
CA ALA A 119 15.75 -16.99 -16.04
C ALA A 119 15.50 -18.49 -15.79
N ASN A 120 14.45 -18.87 -15.04
CA ASN A 120 14.16 -20.24 -14.62
C ASN A 120 12.87 -20.83 -15.23
N ASP A 121 12.57 -20.54 -16.50
CA ASP A 121 11.39 -21.04 -17.22
C ASP A 121 10.03 -20.65 -16.60
N LEU A 122 10.03 -19.55 -15.86
CA LEU A 122 8.86 -18.96 -15.22
C LEU A 122 8.40 -17.75 -16.03
N GLY A 123 7.15 -17.79 -16.50
CA GLY A 123 6.45 -16.63 -17.05
C GLY A 123 5.78 -15.83 -15.95
N PHE A 124 5.84 -14.50 -16.05
CA PHE A 124 5.14 -13.60 -15.14
C PHE A 124 4.22 -12.65 -15.91
N LYS A 125 3.02 -12.45 -15.37
CA LYS A 125 2.08 -11.40 -15.81
C LYS A 125 1.71 -10.56 -14.61
N VAL A 126 1.95 -9.26 -14.70
CA VAL A 126 1.61 -8.29 -13.65
C VAL A 126 0.48 -7.41 -14.15
N GLU A 127 -0.57 -7.31 -13.34
CA GLU A 127 -1.74 -6.48 -13.59
C GLU A 127 -1.99 -5.57 -12.39
N VAL A 128 -2.40 -4.33 -12.64
CA VAL A 128 -2.69 -3.36 -11.58
C VAL A 128 -4.09 -2.77 -11.71
N SER A 129 -4.71 -2.51 -10.58
CA SER A 129 -5.94 -1.73 -10.48
C SER A 129 -5.81 -0.69 -9.37
N TYR A 130 -6.42 0.47 -9.56
CA TYR A 130 -6.40 1.54 -8.58
C TYR A 130 -7.77 2.18 -8.49
N MET A 131 -8.38 2.10 -7.31
CA MET A 131 -9.73 2.63 -7.09
C MET A 131 -9.81 3.47 -5.82
N GLU A 132 -10.82 4.32 -5.79
CA GLU A 132 -11.20 5.10 -4.62
C GLU A 132 -12.62 4.76 -4.20
N ILE A 133 -12.81 4.57 -2.90
CA ILE A 133 -14.11 4.40 -2.26
C ILE A 133 -14.41 5.67 -1.46
N TYR A 134 -15.46 6.37 -1.84
CA TYR A 134 -15.93 7.56 -1.15
C TYR A 134 -17.45 7.56 -1.06
N ASN A 135 -17.98 7.72 0.15
CA ASN A 135 -19.42 7.75 0.40
C ASN A 135 -20.16 6.56 -0.25
N GLU A 136 -19.65 5.34 0.01
CA GLU A 136 -20.17 4.08 -0.55
C GLU A 136 -20.18 4.00 -2.10
N LYS A 137 -19.44 4.89 -2.77
CA LYS A 137 -19.28 4.90 -4.23
C LYS A 137 -17.85 4.55 -4.59
N VAL A 138 -17.70 3.62 -5.52
CA VAL A 138 -16.39 3.23 -6.06
C VAL A 138 -16.13 4.04 -7.32
N ARG A 139 -14.92 4.58 -7.45
CA ARG A 139 -14.42 5.26 -8.64
C ARG A 139 -13.14 4.59 -9.10
N ASP A 140 -13.03 4.38 -10.40
CA ASP A 140 -11.78 3.99 -11.03
C ASP A 140 -10.83 5.19 -11.10
N LEU A 141 -9.63 5.06 -10.54
CA LEU A 141 -8.61 6.12 -10.61
C LEU A 141 -7.76 6.02 -11.88
N LEU A 142 -7.84 4.89 -12.61
CA LEU A 142 -7.09 4.65 -13.85
C LEU A 142 -7.94 4.90 -15.10
N ASP A 143 -9.26 5.11 -14.99
CA ASP A 143 -10.08 5.49 -16.14
C ASP A 143 -9.88 6.98 -16.49
N PRO A 144 -9.24 7.31 -17.62
CA PRO A 144 -9.01 8.69 -18.03
C PRO A 144 -10.31 9.44 -18.34
N LYS A 145 -11.41 8.72 -18.56
CA LYS A 145 -12.70 9.32 -18.88
C LYS A 145 -13.50 9.64 -17.62
N GLY A 146 -13.07 9.16 -16.45
CA GLY A 146 -13.74 9.36 -15.16
C GLY A 146 -15.21 8.95 -15.19
N ARG A 147 -15.53 7.91 -15.97
CA ARG A 147 -16.91 7.57 -16.28
C ARG A 147 -17.52 6.82 -15.10
N HIS A 148 -18.40 7.53 -14.40
CA HIS A 148 -19.39 7.03 -13.45
C HIS A 148 -18.86 6.26 -12.22
N ASN A 149 -19.73 6.09 -11.22
CA ASN A 149 -19.41 5.26 -10.06
C ASN A 149 -19.57 3.80 -10.44
N LEU A 150 -18.57 2.99 -10.13
CA LEU A 150 -18.57 1.55 -10.35
C LEU A 150 -19.43 0.85 -9.30
N ARG A 151 -19.95 -0.33 -9.66
CA ARG A 151 -20.81 -1.14 -8.78
C ARG A 151 -20.00 -2.29 -8.20
N VAL A 152 -20.14 -2.51 -6.89
CA VAL A 152 -19.64 -3.72 -6.24
C VAL A 152 -20.65 -4.83 -6.48
N ARG A 153 -20.18 -5.98 -6.95
CA ARG A 153 -20.97 -7.20 -7.20
C ARG A 153 -20.30 -8.37 -6.49
N GLU A 154 -21.03 -9.49 -6.39
CA GLU A 154 -20.51 -10.72 -5.79
C GLU A 154 -20.65 -11.87 -6.79
N HIS A 155 -19.55 -12.58 -7.03
CA HIS A 155 -19.51 -13.78 -7.84
C HIS A 155 -19.54 -15.01 -6.93
N ASN A 156 -20.39 -16.00 -7.24
CA ASN A 156 -20.64 -17.18 -6.41
C ASN A 156 -19.38 -17.97 -6.00
N ILE A 157 -18.31 -17.90 -6.81
CA ILE A 157 -17.06 -18.64 -6.57
C ILE A 157 -15.90 -17.69 -6.25
N LEU A 158 -15.87 -16.50 -6.85
CA LEU A 158 -14.72 -15.59 -6.79
C LEU A 158 -14.87 -14.54 -5.68
N GLY A 159 -16.07 -14.44 -5.09
CA GLY A 159 -16.38 -13.47 -4.06
C GLY A 159 -16.66 -12.06 -4.62
N PRO A 160 -16.51 -11.01 -3.78
CA PRO A 160 -16.83 -9.64 -4.16
C PRO A 160 -15.83 -9.10 -5.19
N TYR A 161 -16.35 -8.39 -6.19
CA TYR A 161 -15.56 -7.71 -7.22
C TYR A 161 -16.20 -6.38 -7.61
N VAL A 162 -15.42 -5.51 -8.23
CA VAL A 162 -15.92 -4.23 -8.76
C VAL A 162 -16.13 -4.40 -10.26
N ASP A 163 -17.37 -4.22 -10.69
CA ASP A 163 -17.78 -4.29 -12.08
C ASP A 163 -17.15 -3.15 -12.89
N ASP A 164 -16.61 -3.46 -14.06
CA ASP A 164 -15.93 -2.52 -14.97
C ASP A 164 -14.68 -1.81 -14.39
N LEU A 165 -14.07 -2.32 -13.32
CA LEU A 165 -12.80 -1.78 -12.81
C LEU A 165 -11.64 -2.06 -13.77
N SER A 166 -10.93 -1.01 -14.17
CA SER A 166 -9.77 -1.13 -15.05
C SER A 166 -8.67 -1.94 -14.38
N THR A 167 -8.28 -3.01 -15.07
CA THR A 167 -7.14 -3.86 -14.72
C THR A 167 -6.14 -3.76 -15.87
N LEU A 168 -5.02 -3.09 -15.63
CA LEU A 168 -4.04 -2.77 -16.66
C LEU A 168 -2.81 -3.66 -16.51
N ALA A 169 -2.41 -4.32 -17.60
CA ALA A 169 -1.16 -5.07 -17.64
C ALA A 169 0.03 -4.11 -17.70
N VAL A 170 1.06 -4.41 -16.91
CA VAL A 170 2.27 -3.58 -16.78
C VAL A 170 3.50 -4.46 -16.94
N SER A 171 4.52 -3.96 -17.64
CA SER A 171 5.76 -4.71 -17.92
C SER A 171 6.98 -4.09 -17.26
N ALA A 172 6.87 -2.85 -16.78
CA ALA A 172 7.94 -2.19 -16.05
C ALA A 172 7.43 -1.32 -14.90
N PHE A 173 8.33 -1.03 -13.95
CA PHE A 173 8.07 -0.09 -12.86
C PHE A 173 7.60 1.29 -13.37
N GLN A 174 8.14 1.75 -14.50
CA GLN A 174 7.78 3.04 -15.09
C GLN A 174 6.29 3.13 -15.46
N ASP A 175 5.71 2.03 -15.92
CA ASP A 175 4.28 1.97 -16.27
C ASP A 175 3.45 2.17 -15.00
N ILE A 176 3.79 1.43 -13.93
CA ILE A 176 3.07 1.55 -12.66
C ILE A 176 3.23 2.95 -12.07
N ASN A 177 4.44 3.52 -12.11
CA ASN A 177 4.68 4.86 -11.59
C ASN A 177 3.86 5.93 -12.34
N THR A 178 3.68 5.76 -13.65
CA THR A 178 2.81 6.61 -14.46
C THR A 178 1.35 6.47 -14.04
N LEU A 179 0.85 5.24 -13.92
CA LEU A 179 -0.51 4.95 -13.45
C LEU A 179 -0.78 5.47 -12.03
N MET A 180 0.19 5.35 -11.13
CA MET A 180 0.10 5.93 -9.78
C MET A 180 0.02 7.46 -9.84
N SER A 181 0.84 8.11 -10.67
CA SER A 181 0.82 9.56 -10.85
C SER A 181 -0.53 10.05 -11.39
N GLU A 182 -1.07 9.35 -12.40
CA GLU A 182 -2.38 9.65 -12.99
C GLU A 182 -3.51 9.46 -11.98
N GLY A 183 -3.53 8.33 -11.27
CA GLY A 183 -4.55 8.07 -10.25
C GLY A 183 -4.49 9.07 -9.08
N ASN A 184 -3.29 9.46 -8.65
CA ASN A 184 -3.11 10.47 -7.60
C ASN A 184 -3.57 11.87 -8.06
N LYS A 185 -3.37 12.22 -9.35
CA LYS A 185 -3.90 13.46 -9.94
C LYS A 185 -5.42 13.42 -9.99
N SER A 186 -6.02 12.32 -10.46
CA SER A 186 -7.47 12.12 -10.51
C SER A 186 -8.10 12.32 -9.12
N ARG A 187 -7.49 11.72 -8.10
CA ARG A 187 -7.89 11.86 -6.69
C ARG A 187 -7.82 13.30 -6.17
N THR A 188 -6.80 14.06 -6.58
CA THR A 188 -6.60 15.45 -6.15
C THR A 188 -7.61 16.40 -6.83
N VAL A 189 -7.88 16.19 -8.12
CA VAL A 189 -8.84 17.00 -8.89
C VAL A 189 -10.26 16.88 -8.32
N ALA A 190 -10.66 15.67 -7.92
CA ALA A 190 -11.93 15.45 -7.22
C ALA A 190 -12.05 16.33 -5.96
N ALA A 191 -10.99 16.35 -5.14
CA ALA A 191 -10.95 17.16 -3.92
C ALA A 191 -10.97 18.68 -4.19
N THR A 192 -10.42 19.16 -5.31
CA THR A 192 -10.46 20.60 -5.63
C THR A 192 -11.83 21.12 -6.06
N ASN A 193 -12.74 20.23 -6.49
CA ASN A 193 -14.08 20.62 -6.96
C ASN A 193 -15.13 20.69 -5.83
N MET A 194 -14.91 20.06 -4.67
CA MET A 194 -15.79 20.18 -3.49
C MET A 194 -15.18 19.49 -2.25
N ASN A 195 -14.66 20.28 -1.29
CA ASN A 195 -14.15 19.86 0.04
C ASN A 195 -12.86 18.99 0.05
N SER A 196 -12.15 18.97 1.19
CA SER A 196 -10.91 18.20 1.42
C SER A 196 -11.13 16.66 1.46
N GLU A 197 -11.49 16.10 0.32
CA GLU A 197 -12.06 14.77 0.09
C GLU A 197 -11.10 13.61 0.39
N SER A 198 -9.79 13.79 0.19
CA SER A 198 -8.77 12.72 0.35
C SER A 198 -8.65 12.16 1.77
N SER A 199 -9.17 12.88 2.77
CA SER A 199 -9.20 12.44 4.17
C SER A 199 -10.36 11.51 4.52
N ARG A 200 -11.42 11.53 3.69
CA ARG A 200 -12.68 10.79 3.91
C ARG A 200 -12.90 9.68 2.89
N SER A 201 -11.98 9.53 1.94
CA SER A 201 -11.97 8.46 0.95
C SER A 201 -10.91 7.40 1.27
N HIS A 202 -11.18 6.17 0.86
CA HIS A 202 -10.23 5.05 0.93
C HIS A 202 -9.68 4.80 -0.47
N ALA A 203 -8.36 4.76 -0.60
CA ALA A 203 -7.71 4.38 -1.85
C ALA A 203 -7.21 2.94 -1.75
N VAL A 204 -7.56 2.11 -2.74
CA VAL A 204 -7.18 0.71 -2.82
C VAL A 204 -6.38 0.51 -4.09
N PHE A 205 -5.09 0.23 -3.92
CA PHE A 205 -4.17 -0.12 -4.99
C PHE A 205 -3.91 -1.63 -4.93
N SER A 206 -4.25 -2.34 -6.00
CA SER A 206 -4.11 -3.80 -6.06
C SER A 206 -3.15 -4.19 -7.18
N ILE A 207 -2.24 -5.10 -6.88
CA ILE A 207 -1.34 -5.73 -7.85
C ILE A 207 -1.69 -7.21 -7.88
N ILE A 208 -1.92 -7.74 -9.09
CA ILE A 208 -2.12 -9.16 -9.35
C ILE A 208 -0.87 -9.66 -10.05
N VAL A 209 -0.18 -10.60 -9.43
CA VAL A 209 0.99 -11.28 -10.02
C VAL A 209 0.57 -12.69 -10.36
N THR A 210 0.59 -13.02 -11.65
CA THR A 210 0.35 -14.38 -12.14
C THR A 210 1.69 -14.98 -12.52
N GLN A 211 2.03 -16.11 -11.91
CA GLN A 211 3.22 -16.89 -12.22
C GLN A 211 2.79 -18.15 -12.99
N THR A 212 3.41 -18.38 -14.14
CA THR A 212 3.16 -19.53 -15.02
C THR A 212 4.45 -20.34 -15.12
N LEU A 213 4.41 -21.60 -14.71
CA LEU A 213 5.53 -22.53 -14.84
C LEU A 213 5.33 -23.35 -16.11
N SER A 214 6.23 -23.22 -17.08
CA SER A 214 6.16 -24.03 -18.30
C SER A 214 6.96 -25.32 -18.14
N ASP A 215 6.31 -26.47 -18.34
CA ASP A 215 7.01 -27.75 -18.36
C ASP A 215 7.69 -27.95 -19.73
N LEU A 216 9.01 -27.81 -19.76
CA LEU A 216 9.84 -27.97 -20.97
C LEU A 216 9.74 -29.37 -21.59
N GLN A 217 9.34 -30.40 -20.83
CA GLN A 217 9.22 -31.76 -21.37
C GLN A 217 7.91 -32.00 -22.12
N THR A 218 6.82 -31.36 -21.70
CA THR A 218 5.49 -31.56 -22.29
C THR A 218 4.99 -30.36 -23.09
N GLY A 219 5.64 -29.20 -22.97
CA GLY A 219 5.25 -27.96 -23.65
C GLY A 219 3.94 -27.37 -23.11
N VAL A 220 3.49 -27.81 -21.94
CA VAL A 220 2.27 -27.34 -21.28
C VAL A 220 2.64 -26.25 -20.28
N SER A 221 1.88 -25.15 -20.33
CA SER A 221 2.01 -23.96 -19.48
C SER A 221 0.77 -23.77 -18.60
#